data_AF-A0A7J8TXN7-F1
#
_entry.id   AF-A0A7J8TXN7-F1
#
_cell.length_a   1.000
_cell.length_b   1.000
_cell.length_c   1.000
_cell.angle_alpha   90.00
_cell.angle_beta   90.00
_cell.angle_gamma   90.00
#
_symmetry.space_group_name_H-M   'P 1'
#
loop_
_entity.id
_entity.type
_entity.pdbx_description
1 polymer ?
#
loop_
_entity_poly.entity_id
_entity_poly.type
_entity_poly.pdbx_seq_one_letter_code
_entity_poly.pdbx_strand_id
1 'polypeptide(L)'
;MLVNDMIHGLYPEAVTIGEDVSGMPTFCIPVQDGGVGFDYRLHMAIADKWIEILKKRDEDWKMGEIVHTLTNRRWMEKCVAYAESHDQALVGDKTIAFWLMDKDMYEFMALDRPSTALIDRGIALHKMIRLVTMGLGGEGYLNFMGNEFGHPEWIDFPRGDQRLPNGVVIPGNGYSYDKCRRRFDL
;
A
#
# COMPACT_ATOMS: atom_id res chain seq x y z
N MET A 1 7.58 7.00 23.52
CA MET A 1 8.26 6.67 24.79
C MET A 1 7.27 6.37 25.89
N LEU A 2 6.67 7.35 26.60
CA LEU A 2 5.75 7.08 27.73
C LEU A 2 4.58 6.14 27.38
N VAL A 3 3.96 6.33 26.21
CA VAL A 3 2.83 5.49 25.77
C VAL A 3 3.26 4.04 25.53
N ASN A 4 4.39 3.82 24.86
CA ASN A 4 4.89 2.46 24.60
C ASN A 4 5.33 1.76 25.88
N ASP A 5 6.00 2.47 26.78
CA ASP A 5 6.39 1.95 28.10
C ASP A 5 5.15 1.53 28.92
N MET A 6 4.11 2.36 28.93
CA MET A 6 2.84 2.04 29.58
C MET A 6 2.14 0.83 28.93
N ILE A 7 2.04 0.79 27.59
CA ILE A 7 1.36 -0.29 26.87
C ILE A 7 2.05 -1.62 27.16
N HIS A 8 3.37 -1.70 27.04
CA HIS A 8 4.11 -2.95 27.25
C HIS A 8 4.23 -3.33 28.73
N GLY A 9 4.21 -2.35 29.65
CA GLY A 9 4.13 -2.62 31.08
C GLY A 9 2.79 -3.24 31.49
N LEU A 10 1.68 -2.86 30.85
CA LEU A 10 0.36 -3.42 31.11
C LEU A 10 0.08 -4.71 30.32
N TYR A 11 0.54 -4.75 29.07
CA TYR A 11 0.30 -5.83 28.12
C TYR A 11 1.60 -6.15 27.36
N PRO A 12 2.45 -7.03 27.91
CA PRO A 12 3.76 -7.34 27.32
C PRO A 12 3.72 -7.88 25.89
N GLU A 13 2.63 -8.56 25.52
CA GLU A 13 2.41 -9.13 24.19
C GLU A 13 1.72 -8.16 23.20
N ALA A 14 1.42 -6.93 23.62
CA ALA A 14 0.83 -5.93 22.74
C ALA A 14 1.81 -5.58 21.61
N VAL A 15 1.27 -5.32 20.42
CA VAL A 15 2.05 -4.88 19.25
C VAL A 15 1.68 -3.44 18.94
N THR A 16 2.67 -2.57 18.94
CA THR A 16 2.58 -1.17 18.56
C THR A 16 3.27 -0.95 17.21
N ILE A 17 2.55 -0.35 16.27
CA ILE A 17 3.06 -0.06 14.93
C ILE A 17 3.04 1.46 14.76
N GLY A 18 4.18 2.05 14.45
CA GLY A 18 4.27 3.47 14.15
C GLY A 18 4.31 3.73 12.64
N GLU A 19 3.52 4.71 12.22
CA GLU A 19 3.55 5.26 10.86
C GLU A 19 4.53 6.45 10.83
N ASP A 20 5.75 6.19 10.36
CA ASP A 20 6.80 7.20 10.21
C ASP A 20 7.43 7.14 8.81
N VAL A 21 7.19 8.18 8.03
CA VAL A 21 7.78 8.39 6.71
C VAL A 21 9.25 8.81 6.82
N SER A 22 9.66 9.47 7.92
CA SER A 22 10.96 10.15 8.00
C SER A 22 12.16 9.20 8.03
N GLY A 23 11.98 7.97 8.52
CA GLY A 23 13.11 7.08 8.66
C GLY A 23 13.81 7.18 10.00
N MET A 24 13.16 7.74 11.04
CA MET A 24 13.82 8.08 12.31
C MET A 24 14.57 6.86 12.89
N PRO A 25 15.89 6.96 13.16
CA PRO A 25 16.63 5.91 13.85
C PRO A 25 16.08 5.67 15.25
N THR A 26 16.25 4.45 15.77
CA THR A 26 15.85 4.05 17.13
C THR A 26 14.34 4.12 17.40
N PHE A 27 13.54 4.25 16.35
CA PHE A 27 12.09 4.34 16.44
C PHE A 27 11.48 3.03 16.94
N CYS A 28 12.02 1.90 16.47
CA CYS A 28 11.59 0.57 16.88
C CYS A 28 12.53 -0.08 17.92
N ILE A 29 13.28 0.72 18.66
CA ILE A 29 14.17 0.26 19.73
C ILE A 29 13.48 0.46 21.09
N PRO A 30 13.65 -0.44 22.06
CA PRO A 30 13.03 -0.32 23.38
C PRO A 30 13.35 1.00 24.09
N VAL A 31 12.41 1.47 24.92
CA VAL A 31 12.55 2.73 25.67
C VAL A 31 13.76 2.69 26.62
N GLN A 32 14.00 1.55 27.26
CA GLN A 32 15.16 1.34 28.15
C GLN A 32 16.52 1.50 27.46
N ASP A 33 16.57 1.27 26.15
CA ASP A 33 17.78 1.39 25.32
C ASP A 33 17.86 2.78 24.64
N GLY A 34 16.97 3.71 25.01
CA GLY A 34 16.91 5.07 24.46
C GLY A 34 16.12 5.21 23.15
N GLY A 35 15.35 4.19 22.76
CA GLY A 35 14.48 4.23 21.59
C GLY A 35 13.08 4.79 21.88
N VAL A 36 12.26 4.92 20.83
CA VAL A 36 10.87 5.42 20.96
C VAL A 36 9.94 4.34 21.53
N GLY A 37 10.27 3.07 21.31
CA GLY A 37 9.60 1.90 21.88
C GLY A 37 8.53 1.25 21.01
N PHE A 38 8.44 1.56 19.72
CA PHE A 38 7.51 0.83 18.83
C PHE A 38 8.03 -0.58 18.51
N ASP A 39 7.14 -1.53 18.27
CA ASP A 39 7.55 -2.88 17.84
C ASP A 39 7.86 -2.94 16.35
N TYR A 40 7.08 -2.23 15.56
CA TYR A 40 7.22 -2.17 14.11
C TYR A 40 7.05 -0.75 13.60
N ARG A 41 7.62 -0.52 12.41
CA ARG A 41 7.30 0.63 11.57
C ARG A 41 6.78 0.19 10.20
N LEU A 42 6.06 1.07 9.53
CA LEU A 42 5.66 0.86 8.15
C LEU A 42 6.84 1.09 7.18
N HIS A 43 7.04 0.16 6.24
CA HIS A 43 8.05 0.29 5.17
C HIS A 43 7.47 1.05 3.97
N MET A 44 7.25 2.35 4.15
CA MET A 44 6.44 3.15 3.23
C MET A 44 7.06 3.33 1.83
N ALA A 45 8.40 3.27 1.72
CA ALA A 45 9.12 3.43 0.45
C ALA A 45 8.82 2.33 -0.60
N ILE A 46 8.32 1.16 -0.19
CA ILE A 46 8.05 0.04 -1.10
C ILE A 46 6.92 0.39 -2.07
N ALA A 47 5.83 0.97 -1.56
CA ALA A 47 4.66 1.30 -2.38
C ALA A 47 5.00 2.37 -3.44
N ASP A 48 5.78 3.39 -3.06
CA ASP A 48 6.26 4.42 -3.98
C ASP A 48 7.14 3.83 -5.09
N LYS A 49 7.98 2.85 -4.75
CA LYS A 49 8.83 2.19 -5.75
C LYS A 49 8.02 1.41 -6.78
N TRP A 50 6.95 0.74 -6.37
CA TRP A 50 6.07 0.06 -7.32
C TRP A 50 5.37 1.06 -8.24
N ILE A 51 4.87 2.19 -7.73
CA ILE A 51 4.30 3.25 -8.57
C ILE A 51 5.34 3.80 -9.57
N GLU A 52 6.57 4.05 -9.10
CA GLU A 52 7.66 4.54 -9.95
C GLU A 52 7.97 3.57 -11.10
N ILE A 53 7.98 2.27 -10.81
CA ILE A 53 8.28 1.21 -11.77
C ILE A 53 7.13 0.97 -12.76
N LEU A 54 5.88 0.99 -12.28
CA LEU A 54 4.69 0.77 -13.12
C LEU A 54 4.46 1.89 -14.15
N LYS A 55 5.11 3.06 -13.98
CA LYS A 55 5.15 4.14 -14.98
C LYS A 55 6.16 3.91 -16.10
N LYS A 56 7.04 2.91 -15.98
CA LYS A 56 8.10 2.56 -16.94
C LYS A 56 7.73 1.29 -17.71
N ARG A 57 8.43 1.03 -18.81
CA ARG A 57 8.31 -0.23 -19.55
C ARG A 57 9.02 -1.35 -18.80
N ASP A 58 8.56 -2.59 -18.97
CA ASP A 58 9.06 -3.76 -18.23
C ASP A 58 10.55 -4.00 -18.46
N GLU A 59 11.02 -3.79 -19.69
CA GLU A 59 12.43 -3.93 -20.05
C GLU A 59 13.36 -2.93 -19.36
N ASP A 60 12.80 -1.82 -18.87
CA ASP A 60 13.54 -0.77 -18.15
C ASP A 60 13.59 -1.03 -16.63
N TRP A 61 13.00 -2.13 -16.15
CA TRP A 61 12.96 -2.46 -14.72
C TRP A 61 14.32 -2.95 -14.24
N LYS A 62 14.92 -2.18 -13.33
CA LYS A 62 16.22 -2.53 -12.73
C LYS A 62 16.01 -3.39 -11.49
N MET A 63 16.22 -4.70 -11.63
CA MET A 63 16.07 -5.67 -10.53
C MET A 63 16.89 -5.30 -9.28
N GLY A 64 18.09 -4.76 -9.46
CA GLY A 64 18.93 -4.30 -8.35
C GLY A 64 18.31 -3.16 -7.54
N GLU A 65 17.60 -2.22 -8.19
CA GLU A 65 16.90 -1.14 -7.48
C GLU A 65 15.66 -1.65 -6.73
N ILE A 66 14.96 -2.65 -7.28
CA ILE A 66 13.82 -3.31 -6.62
C ILE A 66 14.31 -4.00 -5.34
N VAL A 67 15.32 -4.86 -5.46
CA VAL A 67 15.87 -5.60 -4.32
C VAL A 67 16.45 -4.64 -3.29
N HIS A 68 17.17 -3.60 -3.72
CA HIS A 68 17.70 -2.60 -2.81
C HIS A 68 16.58 -1.93 -2.03
N THR A 69 15.51 -1.48 -2.68
CA THR A 69 14.40 -0.83 -1.97
C THR A 69 13.71 -1.76 -0.98
N LEU A 70 13.44 -3.01 -1.36
CA LEU A 70 12.80 -4.00 -0.48
C LEU A 70 13.65 -4.31 0.77
N THR A 71 14.97 -4.38 0.59
CA THR A 71 15.91 -4.83 1.64
C THR A 71 16.61 -3.69 2.39
N ASN A 72 16.47 -2.44 1.95
CA ASN A 72 17.14 -1.28 2.57
C ASN A 72 16.43 -0.84 3.83
N ARG A 73 16.69 -1.55 4.92
CA ARG A 73 16.10 -1.32 6.23
C ARG A 73 17.14 -1.52 7.34
N ARG A 74 16.88 -0.91 8.50
CA ARG A 74 17.80 -0.93 9.63
C ARG A 74 17.75 -2.29 10.30
N TRP A 75 18.91 -2.88 10.55
CA TRP A 75 19.01 -4.09 11.35
C TRP A 75 18.45 -3.82 12.76
N MET A 76 17.77 -4.81 13.34
CA MET A 76 17.06 -4.74 14.64
C MET A 76 15.82 -3.83 14.70
N GLU A 77 15.43 -3.14 13.63
CA GLU A 77 14.17 -2.39 13.57
C GLU A 77 13.20 -3.12 12.64
N LYS A 78 12.16 -3.73 13.21
CA LYS A 78 11.20 -4.54 12.45
C LYS A 78 10.31 -3.66 11.57
N CYS A 79 10.09 -4.09 10.34
CA CYS A 79 9.26 -3.37 9.38
C CYS A 79 8.05 -4.20 8.93
N VAL A 80 6.89 -3.56 8.79
CA VAL A 80 5.74 -4.10 8.08
C VAL A 80 5.77 -3.62 6.64
N ALA A 81 5.86 -4.55 5.71
CA ALA A 81 5.87 -4.29 4.28
C ALA A 81 4.48 -4.43 3.67
N TYR A 82 4.20 -3.63 2.64
CA TYR A 82 2.99 -3.71 1.84
C TYR A 82 3.30 -3.20 0.43
N ALA A 83 2.63 -3.78 -0.58
CA ALA A 83 2.88 -3.42 -1.97
C ALA A 83 2.17 -2.12 -2.35
N GLU A 84 1.00 -1.88 -1.77
CA GLU A 84 0.17 -0.68 -1.94
C GLU A 84 -0.59 -0.41 -0.64
N SER A 85 -0.83 0.85 -0.34
CA SER A 85 -1.49 1.36 0.85
C SER A 85 -2.97 1.69 0.58
N HIS A 86 -3.65 2.18 1.60
CA HIS A 86 -5.01 2.69 1.46
C HIS A 86 -5.06 4.03 0.70
N ASP A 87 -3.99 4.82 0.71
CA ASP A 87 -3.91 6.10 -0.02
C ASP A 87 -3.95 5.88 -1.52
N GLN A 88 -3.21 4.88 -2.03
CA GLN A 88 -3.26 4.52 -3.47
C GLN A 88 -4.63 4.01 -3.91
N ALA A 89 -5.46 3.56 -2.97
CA ALA A 89 -6.81 3.12 -3.26
C ALA A 89 -7.83 4.27 -3.30
N LEU A 90 -7.46 5.49 -2.86
CA LEU A 90 -8.36 6.65 -2.87
C LEU A 90 -8.48 7.28 -4.25
N VAL A 91 -9.56 8.06 -4.44
CA VAL A 91 -9.78 8.86 -5.65
C VAL A 91 -8.58 9.78 -5.91
N GLY A 92 -8.06 9.72 -7.14
CA GLY A 92 -6.90 10.51 -7.57
C GLY A 92 -5.61 9.72 -7.69
N ASP A 93 -5.58 8.47 -7.23
CA ASP A 93 -4.49 7.52 -7.50
C ASP A 93 -5.04 6.22 -8.11
N LYS A 94 -4.15 5.27 -8.41
CA LYS A 94 -4.47 3.97 -9.01
C LYS A 94 -3.90 2.84 -8.15
N THR A 95 -4.72 1.83 -7.88
CA THR A 95 -4.26 0.55 -7.31
C THR A 95 -3.28 -0.14 -8.26
N ILE A 96 -2.46 -1.06 -7.76
CA ILE A 96 -1.55 -1.86 -8.60
C ILE A 96 -2.33 -2.61 -9.69
N ALA A 97 -3.49 -3.16 -9.34
CA ALA A 97 -4.38 -3.81 -10.30
C ALA A 97 -4.80 -2.86 -11.43
N PHE A 98 -5.17 -1.62 -11.10
CA PHE A 98 -5.57 -0.62 -12.09
C PHE A 98 -4.40 -0.07 -12.90
N TRP A 99 -3.20 0.03 -12.33
CA TRP A 99 -1.97 0.33 -13.09
C TRP A 99 -1.65 -0.74 -14.13
N LEU A 100 -1.90 -2.01 -13.81
CA LEU A 100 -1.53 -3.15 -14.64
C LEU A 100 -2.57 -3.48 -15.72
N MET A 101 -3.86 -3.36 -15.38
CA MET A 101 -4.98 -3.84 -16.21
C MET A 101 -5.88 -2.73 -16.75
N ASP A 102 -5.87 -1.55 -16.10
CA ASP A 102 -6.70 -0.38 -16.45
C ASP A 102 -8.14 -0.79 -16.80
N LYS A 103 -8.75 -0.22 -17.86
CA LYS A 103 -10.13 -0.52 -18.24
C LYS A 103 -10.39 -1.95 -18.71
N ASP A 104 -9.38 -2.71 -19.12
CA ASP A 104 -9.57 -4.08 -19.62
C ASP A 104 -10.11 -5.00 -18.51
N MET A 105 -9.89 -4.64 -17.24
CA MET A 105 -10.40 -5.39 -16.10
C MET A 105 -11.94 -5.47 -16.05
N TYR A 106 -12.64 -4.55 -16.72
CA TYR A 106 -14.11 -4.56 -16.76
C TYR A 106 -14.68 -5.56 -17.77
N GLU A 107 -13.92 -5.89 -18.82
CA GLU A 107 -14.41 -6.68 -19.95
C GLU A 107 -13.79 -8.07 -20.05
N PHE A 108 -12.56 -8.25 -19.54
CA PHE A 108 -11.73 -9.43 -19.81
C PHE A 108 -11.33 -10.24 -18.58
N MET A 109 -11.98 -10.01 -17.43
CA MET A 109 -11.76 -10.81 -16.20
C MET A 109 -12.63 -12.08 -16.14
N ALA A 110 -13.58 -12.25 -17.06
CA ALA A 110 -14.46 -13.42 -17.08
C ALA A 110 -13.77 -14.65 -17.68
N LEU A 111 -14.02 -15.82 -17.11
CA LEU A 111 -13.45 -17.10 -17.56
C LEU A 111 -14.09 -17.65 -18.84
N ASP A 112 -15.23 -17.11 -19.25
CA ASP A 112 -16.03 -17.59 -20.38
C ASP A 112 -15.57 -17.05 -21.75
N ARG A 113 -14.54 -16.21 -21.75
CA ARG A 113 -13.99 -15.55 -22.94
C ARG A 113 -12.46 -15.57 -22.90
N PRO A 114 -11.79 -15.43 -24.06
CA PRO A 114 -10.34 -15.33 -24.09
C PRO A 114 -9.86 -14.11 -23.31
N SER A 115 -8.85 -14.33 -22.45
CA SER A 115 -8.10 -13.26 -21.80
C SER A 115 -7.27 -12.48 -22.82
N THR A 116 -6.94 -11.23 -22.52
CA THR A 116 -5.96 -10.44 -23.30
C THR A 116 -4.56 -10.61 -22.73
N ALA A 117 -3.54 -10.41 -23.56
CA ALA A 117 -2.15 -10.44 -23.09
C ALA A 117 -1.89 -9.42 -21.95
N LEU A 118 -2.65 -8.33 -21.91
CA LEU A 118 -2.57 -7.30 -20.88
C LEU A 118 -3.14 -7.80 -19.54
N ILE A 119 -4.29 -8.49 -19.54
CA ILE A 119 -4.85 -9.13 -18.35
C ILE A 119 -3.95 -10.26 -17.84
N ASP A 120 -3.46 -11.13 -18.73
CA ASP A 120 -2.56 -12.22 -18.33
C ASP A 120 -1.28 -11.68 -17.66
N ARG A 121 -0.69 -10.63 -18.25
CA ARG A 121 0.44 -9.91 -17.65
C ARG A 121 0.07 -9.28 -16.31
N GLY A 122 -1.08 -8.60 -16.24
CA GLY A 122 -1.52 -7.92 -15.03
C GLY A 122 -1.74 -8.86 -13.86
N ILE A 123 -2.42 -9.99 -14.08
CA ILE A 123 -2.63 -11.02 -13.07
C ILE A 123 -1.29 -11.61 -12.60
N ALA A 124 -0.37 -11.90 -13.54
CA ALA A 124 0.95 -12.44 -13.21
C ALA A 124 1.76 -11.46 -12.34
N LEU A 125 1.90 -10.21 -12.78
CA LEU A 125 2.66 -9.18 -12.08
C LEU A 125 2.03 -8.81 -10.74
N HIS A 126 0.70 -8.75 -10.64
CA HIS A 126 0.00 -8.48 -9.38
C HIS A 126 0.32 -9.55 -8.31
N LYS A 127 0.48 -10.82 -8.71
CA LYS A 127 0.93 -11.89 -7.81
C LYS A 127 2.42 -11.75 -7.47
N MET A 128 3.27 -11.51 -8.47
CA MET A 128 4.72 -11.42 -8.28
C MET A 128 5.13 -10.25 -7.37
N ILE A 129 4.54 -9.07 -7.58
CA ILE A 129 4.79 -7.86 -6.80
C ILE A 129 4.45 -8.08 -5.33
N ARG A 130 3.27 -8.67 -5.05
CA ARG A 130 2.87 -8.98 -3.67
C ARG A 130 3.78 -10.03 -3.03
N LEU A 131 4.09 -11.10 -3.76
CA LEU A 131 4.95 -12.17 -3.27
C LEU A 131 6.36 -11.67 -2.94
N VAL A 132 6.99 -10.91 -3.83
CA VAL A 132 8.36 -10.41 -3.60
C VAL A 132 8.36 -9.37 -2.47
N THR A 133 7.32 -8.55 -2.36
CA THR A 133 7.17 -7.60 -1.25
C THR A 133 7.03 -8.31 0.09
N MET A 134 6.21 -9.36 0.15
CA MET A 134 6.04 -10.17 1.35
C MET A 134 7.32 -10.94 1.71
N GLY A 135 8.03 -11.46 0.71
CA GLY A 135 9.20 -12.31 0.92
C GLY A 135 10.50 -11.56 1.24
N LEU A 136 10.66 -10.32 0.76
CA LEU A 136 11.89 -9.54 0.92
C LEU A 136 11.73 -8.22 1.70
N GLY A 137 10.51 -7.71 1.86
CA GLY A 137 10.29 -6.33 2.28
C GLY A 137 10.27 -6.07 3.80
N GLY A 138 10.03 -7.09 4.62
CA GLY A 138 9.56 -6.88 6.00
C GLY A 138 9.64 -8.09 6.92
N GLU A 139 9.48 -7.86 8.22
CA GLU A 139 9.17 -8.87 9.25
C GLU A 139 7.66 -9.08 9.42
N GLY A 140 6.85 -8.23 8.79
CA GLY A 140 5.40 -8.35 8.72
C GLY A 140 4.89 -7.96 7.34
N TYR A 141 3.68 -8.40 7.00
CA TYR A 141 3.01 -8.07 5.75
C TYR A 141 1.64 -7.45 6.04
N LEU A 142 1.33 -6.38 5.33
CA LEU A 142 0.03 -5.70 5.39
C LEU A 142 -0.61 -5.70 4.00
N ASN A 143 -1.93 -5.88 3.98
CA ASN A 143 -2.74 -5.78 2.78
C ASN A 143 -4.01 -5.00 3.11
N PHE A 144 -4.30 -3.96 2.33
CA PHE A 144 -5.52 -3.21 2.46
C PHE A 144 -6.68 -3.92 1.76
N MET A 145 -7.85 -3.96 2.42
CA MET A 145 -9.01 -4.75 1.99
C MET A 145 -9.36 -4.54 0.51
N GLY A 146 -9.60 -5.62 -0.23
CA GLY A 146 -9.87 -5.60 -1.67
C GLY A 146 -8.63 -5.77 -2.55
N ASN A 147 -7.47 -5.27 -2.13
CA ASN A 147 -6.26 -5.34 -2.95
C ASN A 147 -5.74 -6.79 -3.08
N GLU A 148 -6.12 -7.69 -2.17
CA GLU A 148 -5.75 -9.10 -2.22
C GLU A 148 -6.26 -9.82 -3.47
N PHE A 149 -7.39 -9.37 -4.03
CA PHE A 149 -7.97 -9.89 -5.27
C PHE A 149 -7.91 -8.88 -6.43
N GLY A 150 -7.21 -7.75 -6.25
CA GLY A 150 -7.11 -6.71 -7.27
C GLY A 150 -8.45 -6.02 -7.52
N HIS A 151 -9.12 -5.60 -6.44
CA HIS A 151 -10.39 -4.89 -6.50
C HIS A 151 -10.34 -3.74 -7.53
N PRO A 152 -11.30 -3.67 -8.48
CA PRO A 152 -11.31 -2.66 -9.52
C PRO A 152 -11.70 -1.29 -8.96
N GLU A 153 -11.67 -0.26 -9.81
CA GLU A 153 -12.05 1.11 -9.43
C GLU A 153 -11.17 1.69 -8.30
N TRP A 154 -11.73 2.64 -7.55
CA TRP A 154 -11.09 3.34 -6.43
C TRP A 154 -12.13 3.57 -5.32
N ILE A 155 -11.66 4.03 -4.16
CA ILE A 155 -12.46 4.45 -3.02
C ILE A 155 -12.69 5.95 -3.11
N ASP A 156 -13.94 6.37 -2.98
CA ASP A 156 -14.29 7.77 -2.76
C ASP A 156 -15.38 7.84 -1.70
N PHE A 157 -15.19 8.72 -0.72
CA PHE A 157 -16.14 8.92 0.38
C PHE A 157 -17.17 9.98 0.00
N PRO A 158 -18.40 9.91 0.53
CA PRO A 158 -19.41 10.94 0.32
C PRO A 158 -18.89 12.32 0.72
N ARG A 159 -18.79 13.25 -0.24
CA ARG A 159 -18.27 14.60 0.00
C ARG A 159 -18.98 15.65 -0.86
N GLY A 160 -19.20 16.81 -0.27
CA GLY A 160 -19.66 18.01 -0.98
C GLY A 160 -18.50 18.78 -1.62
N ASP A 161 -18.82 19.91 -2.26
CA ASP A 161 -17.83 20.79 -2.87
C ASP A 161 -16.90 21.40 -1.80
N GLN A 162 -15.60 21.38 -2.07
CA GLN A 162 -14.61 22.02 -1.22
C GLN A 162 -14.10 23.31 -1.86
N ARG A 163 -13.90 24.35 -1.06
CA ARG A 163 -13.29 25.61 -1.50
C ARG A 163 -11.91 25.73 -0.89
N LEU A 164 -10.89 25.75 -1.74
CA LEU A 164 -9.52 25.97 -1.31
C LEU A 164 -9.27 27.46 -0.99
N PRO A 165 -8.27 27.78 -0.12
CA PRO A 165 -7.92 29.16 0.22
C PRO A 165 -7.52 30.02 -0.99
N ASN A 166 -7.07 29.39 -2.09
CA ASN A 166 -6.72 30.06 -3.35
C ASN A 166 -7.93 30.32 -4.28
N GLY A 167 -9.16 30.05 -3.82
CA GLY A 167 -10.40 30.26 -4.58
C GLY A 167 -10.79 29.12 -5.52
N VAL A 168 -9.97 28.06 -5.65
CA VAL A 168 -10.29 26.89 -6.46
C VAL A 168 -11.40 26.09 -5.78
N VAL A 169 -12.43 25.75 -6.56
CA VAL A 169 -13.51 24.85 -6.12
C VAL A 169 -13.16 23.43 -6.59
N ILE A 170 -13.05 22.51 -5.65
CA ILE A 170 -12.95 21.07 -5.93
C ILE A 170 -14.38 20.51 -5.85
N PRO A 171 -14.95 20.06 -6.98
CA PRO A 171 -16.29 19.49 -6.97
C PRO A 171 -16.35 18.24 -6.09
N GLY A 172 -17.43 18.13 -5.32
CA GLY A 172 -17.79 16.95 -4.57
C GLY A 172 -18.28 15.82 -5.47
N ASN A 173 -18.76 14.74 -4.87
CA ASN A 173 -19.34 13.59 -5.57
C ASN A 173 -20.86 13.47 -5.33
N GLY A 174 -21.51 14.56 -4.94
CA GLY A 174 -22.95 14.57 -4.63
C GLY A 174 -23.32 13.71 -3.42
N TYR A 175 -22.41 13.53 -2.46
CA TYR A 175 -22.56 12.63 -1.32
C TYR A 175 -22.84 11.17 -1.73
N SER A 176 -22.23 10.73 -2.85
CA SER A 176 -22.39 9.37 -3.35
C SER A 176 -21.67 8.35 -2.47
N TYR A 177 -22.30 7.19 -2.29
CA TYR A 177 -21.73 6.02 -1.61
C TYR A 177 -21.27 4.94 -2.60
N ASP A 178 -21.40 5.14 -3.92
CA ASP A 178 -21.13 4.10 -4.93
C ASP A 178 -19.70 3.54 -4.85
N LYS A 179 -18.72 4.41 -4.59
CA LYS A 179 -17.30 4.05 -4.43
C LYS A 179 -16.88 3.87 -2.97
N CYS A 180 -17.78 4.08 -2.02
CA CYS A 180 -17.54 3.90 -0.59
C CYS A 180 -17.92 2.47 -0.15
N ARG A 181 -17.48 1.45 -0.90
CA ARG A 181 -17.82 0.05 -0.66
C ARG A 181 -16.75 -0.90 -1.17
N ARG A 182 -16.92 -2.19 -0.87
CA ARG A 182 -16.14 -3.28 -1.46
C ARG A 182 -17.05 -4.27 -2.18
N ARG A 183 -16.63 -4.67 -3.38
CA ARG A 183 -17.25 -5.68 -4.24
C ARG A 183 -16.65 -7.05 -3.95
N PHE A 184 -16.98 -7.64 -2.81
CA PHE A 184 -16.55 -9.00 -2.46
C PHE A 184 -17.28 -10.09 -3.26
N ASP A 185 -18.24 -9.69 -4.10
CA ASP A 185 -19.00 -10.55 -5.02
C ASP A 185 -18.28 -10.82 -6.35
N LEU A 186 -17.13 -10.17 -6.60
CA LEU A 186 -16.30 -10.34 -7.81
C LEU A 186 -15.49 -11.63 -7.81
#